data_AF-A0A6J3MFW9-F1
#
_entry.id   AF-A0A6J3MFW9-F1
#
_cell.length_a   1.000
_cell.length_b   1.000
_cell.length_c   1.000
_cell.angle_alpha   90.00
_cell.angle_beta   90.00
_cell.angle_gamma   90.00
#
_symmetry.space_group_name_H-M   'P 1'
#
loop_
_entity.id
_entity.type
_entity.pdbx_description
1 polymer ?
#
loop_
_entity_poly.entity_id
_entity_poly.type
_entity_poly.pdbx_seq_one_letter_code
_entity_poly.pdbx_strand_id
1 'polypeptide(L)'
;MRSPRTIQWRIPISNSDFQRLIQGFSPSCMEERWVIESEYLDEGNAHRVRFMRSWTRNPYHELFIKEGEKGYAIESLVYESVDESDQEITEDEAKELVISLARGWLECGIEVLPKEDER
;
A
#
# COMPACT_ATOMS: atom_id res chain seq x y z
N MET A 1 9.08 17.12 -10.34
CA MET A 1 9.37 15.81 -10.96
C MET A 1 8.80 14.77 -10.03
N ARG A 2 7.92 13.91 -10.52
CA ARG A 2 7.40 12.76 -9.78
C ARG A 2 8.53 11.76 -9.57
N SER A 3 8.99 11.65 -8.33
CA SER A 3 10.11 10.81 -7.95
C SER A 3 9.59 9.78 -6.97
N PRO A 4 9.43 8.51 -7.38
CA PRO A 4 9.00 7.46 -6.46
C PRO A 4 10.06 7.28 -5.38
N ARG A 5 9.62 7.28 -4.12
CA ARG A 5 10.42 6.99 -2.94
C ARG A 5 10.05 5.61 -2.43
N THR A 6 11.06 4.83 -2.09
CA THR A 6 10.91 3.51 -1.49
C THR A 6 11.27 3.58 -0.02
N ILE A 7 10.36 3.15 0.83
CA ILE A 7 10.58 3.05 2.28
C ILE A 7 10.48 1.59 2.70
N GLN A 8 11.33 1.18 3.63
CA GLN A 8 11.26 -0.15 4.22
C GLN A 8 10.21 -0.15 5.32
N TRP A 9 9.24 -1.05 5.23
CA TRP A 9 8.06 -1.03 6.09
C TRP A 9 7.72 -2.43 6.60
N ARG A 10 8.72 -3.03 7.27
CA ARG A 10 8.79 -4.42 7.77
C ARG A 10 7.71 -4.79 8.81
N ILE A 11 6.45 -4.61 8.46
CA ILE A 11 5.30 -4.89 9.33
C ILE A 11 4.79 -6.30 9.04
N PRO A 12 4.69 -7.17 10.07
CA PRO A 12 4.03 -8.45 9.94
C PRO A 12 2.53 -8.25 9.74
N ILE A 13 1.94 -9.00 8.81
CA ILE A 13 0.50 -8.98 8.54
C ILE A 13 -0.09 -10.37 8.76
N SER A 14 -1.37 -10.43 9.12
CA SER A 14 -2.06 -11.71 9.26
C SER A 14 -2.27 -12.35 7.88
N ASN A 15 -2.37 -13.69 7.83
CA ASN A 15 -2.70 -14.38 6.58
C ASN A 15 -4.05 -13.89 6.01
N SER A 16 -5.02 -13.58 6.87
CA SER A 16 -6.30 -13.01 6.45
C SER A 16 -6.14 -11.66 5.77
N ASP A 17 -5.31 -10.76 6.32
CA ASP A 17 -5.06 -9.45 5.71
C ASP A 17 -4.29 -9.58 4.39
N PHE A 18 -3.33 -10.50 4.34
CA PHE A 18 -2.65 -10.84 3.11
C PHE A 18 -3.62 -11.30 2.02
N GLN A 19 -4.54 -12.23 2.33
CA GLN A 19 -5.55 -12.71 1.38
C GLN A 19 -6.45 -11.57 0.88
N ARG A 20 -6.81 -10.62 1.74
CA ARG A 20 -7.60 -9.43 1.34
C ARG A 20 -6.81 -8.48 0.44
N LEU A 21 -5.52 -8.28 0.73
CA LEU A 21 -4.62 -7.46 -0.08
C LEU A 21 -4.41 -8.04 -1.48
N ILE A 22 -4.24 -9.37 -1.58
CA ILE A 22 -4.08 -10.01 -2.89
C ILE A 22 -5.40 -10.13 -3.65
N GLN A 23 -6.53 -10.28 -2.96
CA GLN A 23 -7.85 -10.24 -3.58
C GLN A 23 -8.09 -8.88 -4.26
N GLY A 24 -7.54 -7.82 -3.66
CA GLY A 24 -7.63 -6.47 -4.18
C GLY A 24 -9.05 -5.91 -4.08
N PHE A 25 -9.25 -4.76 -4.72
CA PHE A 25 -10.52 -4.06 -4.77
C PHE A 25 -10.72 -3.48 -6.16
N SER A 26 -11.82 -3.88 -6.80
CA SER A 26 -12.22 -3.33 -8.10
C SER A 26 -13.55 -2.58 -7.93
N PRO A 27 -13.56 -1.26 -8.16
CA PRO A 27 -14.77 -0.46 -8.01
C PRO A 27 -15.80 -0.84 -9.08
N SER A 28 -17.06 -0.90 -8.68
CA SER A 28 -18.19 -1.14 -9.59
C SER A 28 -18.72 0.16 -10.22
N CYS A 29 -18.43 1.32 -9.62
CA CYS A 29 -18.75 2.62 -10.20
C CYS A 29 -17.62 3.66 -9.98
N MET A 30 -17.65 4.74 -10.78
CA MET A 30 -16.62 5.79 -10.74
C MET A 30 -16.55 6.59 -9.43
N GLU A 31 -17.57 6.48 -8.56
CA GLU A 31 -17.58 7.15 -7.25
C GLU A 31 -16.56 6.51 -6.29
N GLU A 32 -16.23 5.24 -6.51
CA GLU A 32 -15.21 4.51 -5.79
C GLU A 32 -13.85 4.88 -6.41
N ARG A 33 -13.17 5.82 -5.74
CA ARG A 33 -12.02 6.56 -6.27
C ARG A 33 -10.72 5.75 -6.35
N TRP A 34 -10.72 4.53 -5.86
CA TRP A 34 -9.53 3.70 -5.70
C TRP A 34 -9.72 2.33 -6.33
N VAL A 35 -8.66 1.83 -6.93
CA VAL A 35 -8.51 0.47 -7.45
C VAL A 35 -7.30 -0.12 -6.75
N ILE A 36 -7.46 -1.32 -6.21
CA ILE A 36 -6.36 -2.06 -5.58
C ILE A 36 -6.17 -3.33 -6.38
N GLU A 37 -5.03 -3.45 -7.06
CA GLU A 37 -4.68 -4.65 -7.83
C GLU A 37 -3.45 -5.29 -7.22
N SER A 38 -3.40 -6.62 -7.23
CA SER A 38 -2.21 -7.36 -6.82
C SER A 38 -1.60 -8.11 -7.99
N GLU A 39 -0.28 -8.24 -7.96
CA GLU A 39 0.52 -8.97 -8.92
C GLU A 39 1.55 -9.80 -8.15
N TYR A 40 1.73 -11.06 -8.53
CA TYR A 40 2.81 -11.87 -7.99
C TYR A 40 4.08 -11.67 -8.82
N LEU A 41 5.21 -11.48 -8.14
CA LEU A 41 6.53 -11.31 -8.72
C LEU A 41 7.39 -12.54 -8.42
N ASP A 42 7.57 -13.40 -9.43
CA ASP A 42 8.37 -14.63 -9.33
C ASP A 42 9.83 -14.37 -8.93
N GLU A 43 10.42 -13.27 -9.42
CA GLU A 43 11.85 -12.96 -9.24
C GLU A 43 12.23 -12.67 -7.77
N GLY A 44 11.26 -12.30 -6.93
CA GLY A 44 11.48 -11.94 -5.53
C GLY A 44 10.63 -12.73 -4.53
N ASN A 45 9.84 -13.71 -5.01
CA ASN A 45 8.77 -14.35 -4.24
C ASN A 45 7.95 -13.32 -3.44
N ALA A 46 7.52 -12.27 -4.13
CA ALA A 46 6.86 -11.12 -3.52
C ALA A 46 5.53 -10.82 -4.21
N HIS A 47 4.54 -10.41 -3.44
CA HIS A 47 3.30 -9.83 -3.95
C HIS A 47 3.40 -8.32 -3.98
N ARG A 48 3.19 -7.75 -5.16
CA ARG A 48 3.13 -6.32 -5.39
C ARG A 48 1.67 -5.89 -5.43
N VAL A 49 1.26 -5.06 -4.49
CA VAL A 49 -0.11 -4.54 -4.38
C VAL A 49 -0.10 -3.06 -4.72
N ARG A 50 -0.84 -2.67 -5.75
CA ARG A 50 -0.87 -1.31 -6.31
C ARG A 50 -2.17 -0.63 -5.95
N PHE A 51 -2.08 0.55 -5.35
CA PHE A 51 -3.20 1.44 -5.06
C PHE A 51 -3.22 2.53 -6.13
N MET A 52 -4.27 2.54 -6.94
CA MET A 52 -4.43 3.40 -8.10
C MET A 52 -5.72 4.20 -7.99
N ARG A 53 -5.77 5.37 -8.64
CA ARG A 53 -7.04 6.07 -8.83
C ARG A 53 -7.85 5.40 -9.94
N SER A 54 -9.16 5.30 -9.76
CA SER A 54 -10.04 4.60 -10.72
C SER A 54 -10.10 5.27 -12.10
N TRP A 55 -9.91 6.59 -12.19
CA TRP A 55 -9.97 7.34 -13.45
C TRP A 55 -8.62 7.56 -14.14
N THR A 56 -7.50 7.60 -13.42
CA THR A 56 -6.16 7.72 -14.05
C THR A 56 -5.44 6.40 -14.20
N ARG A 57 -5.79 5.38 -13.40
CA ARG A 57 -5.06 4.10 -13.26
C ARG A 57 -3.56 4.26 -13.03
N ASN A 58 -3.11 5.45 -12.60
CA ASN A 58 -1.71 5.66 -12.24
C ASN A 58 -1.47 5.11 -10.83
N PRO A 59 -0.43 4.28 -10.63
CA PRO A 59 -0.06 3.79 -9.31
C PRO A 59 0.36 4.97 -8.45
N TYR A 60 -0.36 5.15 -7.36
CA TYR A 60 -0.10 6.18 -6.36
C TYR A 60 0.78 5.63 -5.24
N HIS A 61 0.51 4.39 -4.85
CA HIS A 61 1.26 3.64 -3.85
C HIS A 61 1.41 2.18 -4.29
N GLU A 62 2.57 1.59 -4.08
CA GLU A 62 2.82 0.17 -4.30
C GLU A 62 3.41 -0.47 -3.04
N LEU A 63 2.74 -1.49 -2.51
CA LEU A 63 3.25 -2.31 -1.43
C LEU A 63 3.93 -3.55 -1.99
N PHE A 64 5.07 -3.91 -1.41
CA PHE A 64 5.72 -5.19 -1.64
C PHE A 64 5.56 -6.03 -0.38
N ILE A 65 4.93 -7.18 -0.53
CA ILE A 65 4.65 -8.12 0.55
C ILE A 65 5.44 -9.39 0.24
N LYS A 66 6.16 -9.91 1.24
CA LYS A 66 6.85 -11.19 1.11
C LYS A 66 6.38 -12.16 2.18
N GLU A 67 6.45 -13.43 1.83
CA GLU A 67 6.37 -14.51 2.80
C GLU A 67 7.74 -14.66 3.48
N GLY A 68 7.77 -14.45 4.80
CA GLY A 68 8.92 -14.71 5.65
C GLY A 68 8.69 -15.95 6.52
N GLU A 69 9.65 -16.24 7.40
CA GLU A 69 9.62 -17.45 8.25
C GLU A 69 8.42 -17.53 9.20
N LYS A 70 7.82 -16.38 9.55
CA LYS A 70 6.70 -16.27 10.51
C LYS A 70 5.37 -15.96 9.84
N GLY A 71 5.30 -16.04 8.51
CA GLY A 71 4.13 -15.66 7.71
C GLY A 71 4.42 -14.43 6.83
N TYR A 72 3.39 -13.69 6.47
CA TYR A 72 3.50 -12.57 5.52
C TYR A 72 3.89 -11.27 6.23
N ALA A 73 4.71 -10.47 5.55
CA ALA A 73 5.06 -9.14 6.00
C ALA A 73 5.16 -8.17 4.82
N ILE A 74 4.76 -6.93 5.06
CA ILE A 74 5.07 -5.83 4.14
C ILE A 74 6.59 -5.62 4.23
N GLU A 75 7.29 -5.71 3.10
CA GLU A 75 8.72 -5.48 3.01
C GLU A 75 9.01 -3.99 2.79
N SER A 76 8.29 -3.38 1.85
CA SER A 76 8.47 -1.99 1.47
C SER A 76 7.19 -1.36 0.93
N LEU A 77 7.14 -0.03 1.01
CA LEU A 77 6.17 0.82 0.36
C LEU A 77 6.90 1.73 -0.62
N VAL A 78 6.41 1.79 -1.85
CA VAL A 78 6.80 2.77 -2.85
C VAL A 78 5.68 3.78 -2.97
N TYR A 79 6.01 5.05 -2.89
CA TYR A 79 5.05 6.15 -3.00
C TYR A 79 5.66 7.33 -3.76
N GLU A 80 4.83 8.13 -4.40
CA GLU A 80 5.29 9.35 -5.06
C GLU A 80 5.69 10.41 -4.04
N SER A 81 6.89 11.00 -4.18
CA SER A 81 7.35 12.04 -3.24
C SER A 81 6.53 13.32 -3.28
N VAL A 82 5.73 13.52 -4.32
CA VAL A 82 4.84 14.67 -4.49
C VAL A 82 3.47 14.21 -4.96
N ASP A 83 2.42 14.89 -4.51
CA ASP A 83 1.05 14.62 -4.90
C ASP A 83 0.66 15.25 -6.25
N GLU A 84 -0.62 15.16 -6.63
CA GLU A 84 -1.17 15.76 -7.85
C GLU A 84 -1.15 17.30 -7.83
N SER A 85 -0.98 17.91 -6.66
CA SER A 85 -0.91 19.35 -6.40
C SER A 85 0.53 19.83 -6.22
N ASP A 86 1.53 19.01 -6.56
CA ASP A 86 2.97 19.26 -6.33
C ASP A 86 3.31 19.53 -4.84
N GLN A 87 2.51 19.02 -3.90
CA GLN A 87 2.82 19.02 -2.47
C GLN A 87 3.69 17.82 -2.13
N GLU A 88 4.73 18.03 -1.31
CA GLU A 88 5.57 16.93 -0.82
C GLU A 88 4.75 15.98 0.05
N ILE A 89 4.82 14.69 -0.25
CA ILE A 89 4.23 13.63 0.57
C ILE A 89 5.33 13.11 1.50
N THR A 90 5.06 13.15 2.80
CA THR A 90 5.95 12.56 3.81
C THR A 90 5.78 11.05 3.88
N GLU A 91 6.78 10.35 4.43
CA GLU A 91 6.70 8.90 4.62
C GLU A 91 5.50 8.51 5.50
N ASP A 92 5.22 9.30 6.54
CA ASP A 92 4.10 9.08 7.45
C ASP A 92 2.75 9.29 6.77
N GLU A 93 2.61 10.31 5.94
CA GLU A 93 1.38 10.51 5.15
C GLU A 93 1.15 9.36 4.17
N ALA A 94 2.20 8.88 3.50
CA ALA A 94 2.10 7.73 2.60
C ALA A 94 1.67 6.46 3.35
N LYS A 95 2.26 6.21 4.54
CA LYS A 95 1.89 5.09 5.40
C LYS A 95 0.44 5.20 5.88
N GLU A 96 0.06 6.37 6.40
CA GLU A 96 -1.28 6.63 6.94
C GLU A 96 -2.35 6.44 5.86
N LEU A 97 -2.11 6.95 4.65
CA LEU A 97 -3.02 6.80 3.53
C LEU A 97 -3.17 5.33 3.12
N VAL A 98 -2.07 4.59 2.98
CA VAL A 98 -2.12 3.17 2.58
C VAL A 98 -2.83 2.32 3.63
N ILE A 99 -2.59 2.54 4.92
CA ILE A 99 -3.33 1.86 6.00
C ILE A 99 -4.81 2.24 5.93
N SER A 100 -5.13 3.52 5.75
CA SER A 100 -6.52 3.98 5.65
C SER A 100 -7.25 3.31 4.48
N LEU A 101 -6.59 3.17 3.33
CA LEU A 101 -7.15 2.47 2.17
C LEU A 101 -7.31 0.97 2.42
N ALA A 102 -6.29 0.31 2.98
CA ALA A 102 -6.37 -1.12 3.29
C ALA A 102 -7.46 -1.41 4.35
N ARG A 103 -7.64 -0.54 5.34
CA ARG A 103 -8.70 -0.68 6.36
C ARG A 103 -10.08 -0.36 5.79
N GLY A 104 -10.18 0.71 5.01
CA GLY A 104 -11.47 1.21 4.51
C GLY A 104 -12.05 0.38 3.37
N TRP A 105 -11.20 -0.07 2.43
CA TRP A 105 -11.65 -0.79 1.24
C TRP A 105 -11.47 -2.30 1.33
N LEU A 106 -10.45 -2.76 2.05
CA LEU A 106 -10.13 -4.17 2.18
C LEU A 106 -10.41 -4.72 3.57
N GLU A 107 -10.91 -3.92 4.51
CA GLU A 107 -11.18 -4.34 5.89
C GLU A 107 -9.97 -5.02 6.58
N CYS A 108 -8.75 -4.63 6.19
CA CYS A 108 -7.53 -5.17 6.77
C CYS A 108 -7.34 -4.69 8.21
N GLY A 109 -6.80 -5.55 9.08
CA GLY A 109 -6.48 -5.25 10.48
C GLY A 109 -5.08 -4.68 10.70
N ILE A 110 -4.48 -4.02 9.70
CA ILE A 110 -3.09 -3.53 9.78
C ILE A 110 -3.01 -2.46 10.88
N GLU A 111 -2.17 -2.69 11.87
CA GLU A 111 -1.93 -1.73 12.95
C GLU A 111 -1.20 -0.50 12.40
N VAL A 112 -1.73 0.68 12.73
CA VAL A 112 -1.02 1.93 12.54
C VAL A 112 0.14 1.92 13.52
N LEU A 113 1.39 1.91 13.03
CA LEU A 113 2.52 2.15 13.90
C LEU A 113 2.26 3.47 14.64
N PRO A 114 2.44 3.53 15.97
CA PRO A 114 2.32 4.80 16.66
C PRO A 114 3.24 5.79 15.96
N LYS A 115 2.73 7.00 15.67
CA LYS A 115 3.56 8.12 15.25
C LYS A 115 4.73 8.14 16.23
N GLU A 116 5.97 7.98 15.76
CA GLU A 116 7.12 8.18 16.63
C GLU A 116 7.01 9.63 17.07
N ASP A 117 6.48 9.84 18.27
CA ASP A 117 6.30 11.13 18.89
C ASP A 117 7.69 11.77 18.93
N GLU A 118 7.84 12.86 18.18
CA GLU A 118 9.07 13.62 18.07
C GLU A 118 9.58 13.92 19.49
N ARG A 119 10.80 13.44 19.75
CA ARG A 119 11.46 13.46 21.04
C ARG A 119 11.81 14.85 21.56
#